data_AF-A0AAV3P0X1-F1
#
_entry.id   AF-A0AAV3P0X1-F1
#
_cell.length_a   1.000
_cell.length_b   1.000
_cell.length_c   1.000
_cell.angle_alpha   90.00
_cell.angle_beta   90.00
_cell.angle_gamma   90.00
#
_symmetry.space_group_name_H-M   'P 1'
#
loop_
_entity.id
_entity.type
_entity.pdbx_description
1 polymer ?
#
loop_
_entity_poly.entity_id
_entity_poly.type
_entity_poly.pdbx_seq_one_letter_code
_entity_poly.pdbx_strand_id
1 'polypeptide(L)'
;MLAQAYSVSIKIVSRLWSKAKALIDNGDMVDLSCNLMKRVGRKRVEVDPDRVMQIPLRNRKSIMDLANALGMSKSSLHRRIKEGSLRRHSNAIKP
;
A
#
# COMPACT_ATOMS: atom_id res chain seq x y z
N MET A 1 -34.31 14.60 11.99
CA MET A 1 -34.42 15.15 10.61
C MET A 1 -33.09 15.14 9.86
N LEU A 2 -31.99 15.71 10.38
CA LEU A 2 -30.69 15.73 9.70
C LEU A 2 -30.12 14.34 9.35
N ALA A 3 -30.13 13.40 10.30
CA ALA A 3 -29.65 12.03 10.06
C ALA A 3 -30.42 11.32 8.91
N GLN A 4 -31.74 11.53 8.85
CA GLN A 4 -32.60 10.99 7.80
C GLN A 4 -32.34 11.65 6.44
N ALA A 5 -32.14 12.97 6.41
CA ALA A 5 -31.90 13.72 5.18
C ALA A 5 -30.60 13.31 4.47
N TYR A 6 -29.56 12.96 5.24
CA TYR A 6 -28.26 12.53 4.71
C TYR A 6 -28.07 11.00 4.72
N SER A 7 -29.11 10.23 5.06
CA SER A 7 -29.06 8.76 5.17
C SER A 7 -27.89 8.25 6.04
N VAL A 8 -27.58 8.95 7.13
CA VAL A 8 -26.51 8.61 8.07
C VAL A 8 -27.09 8.29 9.44
N SER A 9 -26.36 7.50 10.23
CA SER A 9 -26.77 7.24 11.61
C SER A 9 -26.68 8.51 12.48
N ILE A 10 -27.56 8.62 13.47
CA ILE A 10 -27.55 9.71 14.46
C ILE A 10 -26.19 9.81 15.17
N LYS A 11 -25.52 8.68 15.39
CA LYS A 11 -24.18 8.61 15.99
C LYS A 11 -23.13 9.35 15.16
N ILE A 12 -23.20 9.27 13.83
CA ILE A 12 -22.27 9.97 12.93
C ILE A 12 -22.48 11.49 13.04
N VAL A 13 -23.73 11.95 13.01
CA VAL A 13 -24.07 13.37 13.13
C VAL A 13 -23.59 13.93 14.48
N SER A 14 -23.85 13.21 15.58
CA SER A 14 -23.41 13.62 16.92
C SER A 14 -21.88 13.70 17.03
N ARG A 15 -21.17 12.70 16.50
CA ARG A 15 -19.69 12.71 16.46
C ARG A 15 -19.14 13.88 15.66
N LEU A 16 -19.74 14.18 14.51
CA LEU A 16 -19.35 15.30 13.66
C LEU A 16 -19.55 16.64 14.39
N TRP A 17 -20.68 16.78 15.07
CA TRP A 17 -21.02 17.96 15.86
C TRP A 17 -20.05 18.21 17.00
N SER A 18 -19.71 17.17 17.77
CA SER A 18 -18.71 17.28 18.84
C SER A 18 -17.32 17.63 18.30
N LYS A 19 -16.92 17.07 17.15
CA LYS A 19 -15.66 17.41 16.49
C LYS A 19 -15.65 18.88 16.02
N ALA A 20 -16.75 19.36 15.45
CA ALA A 20 -16.87 20.76 15.01
C ALA A 20 -16.74 21.74 16.18
N LYS A 21 -17.42 21.47 17.30
CA LYS A 21 -17.29 22.29 18.52
C LYS A 21 -15.86 22.35 19.05
N ALA A 22 -15.17 21.22 19.08
CA ALA A 22 -13.78 21.18 19.50
C ALA A 22 -12.87 22.02 18.57
N LEU A 23 -13.09 21.99 17.25
CA LEU A 23 -12.30 22.81 16.30
C LEU A 23 -12.52 24.30 16.51
N ILE A 24 -13.78 24.71 16.75
CA ILE A 24 -14.13 26.12 17.03
C ILE A 24 -13.46 26.59 18.33
N ASP A 25 -13.47 25.77 19.38
CA ASP A 25 -12.83 26.07 20.67
C ASP A 25 -11.31 26.21 20.55
N ASN A 26 -10.69 25.41 19.69
CA ASN A 26 -9.25 25.50 19.39
C ASN A 26 -8.89 26.65 18.42
N GLY A 27 -9.88 27.37 17.86
CA GLY A 27 -9.66 28.45 16.90
C GLY A 27 -9.18 27.98 15.51
N ASP A 28 -9.29 26.69 15.22
CA ASP A 28 -8.86 26.09 13.96
C ASP A 28 -9.95 26.20 12.88
N MET A 29 -9.52 26.16 11.61
CA MET A 29 -10.46 26.06 10.49
C MET A 29 -11.26 24.76 10.59
N VAL A 30 -12.58 24.85 10.43
CA VAL A 30 -13.50 23.70 10.59
C VAL A 30 -13.36 22.73 9.40
N ASP A 31 -12.37 21.84 9.46
CA ASP A 31 -12.24 20.70 8.54
C ASP A 31 -12.79 19.41 9.17
N LEU A 32 -13.92 18.97 8.63
CA LEU A 32 -14.64 17.77 9.06
C LEU A 32 -14.39 16.57 8.15
N SER A 33 -13.43 16.66 7.23
CA SER A 33 -13.07 15.60 6.30
C SER A 33 -12.76 14.28 7.01
N CYS A 34 -13.12 13.18 6.35
CA CYS A 34 -12.85 11.83 6.84
C CYS A 34 -11.35 11.54 6.81
N ASN A 35 -10.74 11.34 7.99
CA ASN A 35 -9.32 10.95 8.13
C ASN A 35 -8.98 9.56 7.53
N LEU A 36 -9.97 8.86 6.95
CA LEU A 36 -9.75 7.59 6.25
C LEU A 36 -9.16 7.78 4.85
N MET A 37 -9.35 8.94 4.20
CA MET A 37 -8.92 9.12 2.80
C MET A 37 -7.42 8.90 2.57
N LYS A 38 -6.58 9.14 3.60
CA LYS A 38 -5.12 8.94 3.53
C LYS A 38 -4.64 7.66 4.22
N ARG A 39 -5.53 6.89 4.85
CA ARG A 39 -5.22 5.61 5.51
C ARG A 39 -5.29 4.49 4.48
N VAL A 40 -4.27 4.43 3.64
CA VAL A 40 -4.02 3.26 2.81
C VAL A 40 -3.39 2.17 3.67
N GLY A 41 -3.71 0.90 3.38
CA GLY A 41 -3.09 -0.25 4.06
C GLY A 41 -1.58 -0.33 3.84
N ARG A 42 -0.99 -1.50 4.09
CA ARG A 42 0.44 -1.72 3.91
C ARG A 42 0.90 -1.28 2.50
N LYS A 43 1.76 -0.26 2.44
CA LYS A 43 2.36 0.22 1.19
C LYS A 43 3.28 -0.85 0.60
N ARG A 44 3.35 -0.87 -0.73
CA ARG A 44 4.16 -1.83 -1.48
C ARG A 44 5.64 -1.42 -1.37
N VAL A 45 6.50 -2.37 -1.04
CA VAL A 45 7.96 -2.23 -1.22
C VAL A 45 8.27 -2.44 -2.70
N GLU A 46 8.53 -1.37 -3.43
CA GLU A 46 8.89 -1.45 -4.85
C GLU A 46 10.28 -2.09 -5.00
N VAL A 47 10.42 -2.91 -6.05
CA VAL A 47 11.71 -3.50 -6.40
C VAL A 47 12.22 -2.69 -7.58
N ASP A 48 13.35 -2.05 -7.36
CA ASP A 48 14.03 -1.27 -8.40
C ASP A 48 14.55 -2.22 -9.50
N PRO A 49 14.09 -2.09 -10.76
CA PRO A 49 14.57 -2.90 -11.87
C PRO A 49 16.07 -2.73 -12.12
N ASP A 50 16.65 -1.55 -11.85
CA ASP A 50 18.08 -1.30 -12.07
C ASP A 50 18.92 -2.14 -11.10
N ARG A 51 18.49 -2.28 -9.85
CA ARG A 51 19.11 -3.20 -8.88
C ARG A 51 19.06 -4.66 -9.34
N VAL A 52 17.96 -5.07 -9.97
CA VAL A 52 17.85 -6.42 -10.54
C VAL A 52 18.84 -6.59 -11.71
N MET A 53 19.03 -5.55 -12.53
CA MET A 53 19.97 -5.55 -13.64
C MET A 53 21.46 -5.52 -13.23
N GLN A 54 21.79 -5.14 -12.01
CA GLN A 54 23.17 -5.21 -11.50
C GLN A 54 23.56 -6.63 -11.03
N ILE A 55 22.59 -7.44 -10.60
CA ILE A 55 22.85 -8.79 -10.08
C ILE A 55 23.34 -9.69 -11.23
N PRO A 56 24.41 -10.49 -11.13
CA PRO A 56 24.81 -11.36 -12.23
C PRO A 56 23.69 -12.33 -12.68
N LEU A 57 23.59 -12.64 -13.98
CA LEU A 57 22.53 -13.51 -14.52
C LEU A 57 22.38 -14.85 -13.78
N ARG A 58 23.50 -15.42 -13.29
CA ARG A 58 23.50 -16.65 -12.50
C ARG A 58 22.61 -16.57 -11.25
N ASN A 59 22.51 -15.40 -10.63
CA ASN A 59 21.78 -15.16 -9.39
C ASN A 59 20.35 -14.63 -9.66
N ARG A 60 19.91 -14.54 -10.92
CA ARG A 60 18.53 -14.14 -11.30
C ARG A 60 17.63 -15.32 -11.71
N LYS A 61 18.19 -16.54 -11.79
CA LYS A 61 17.53 -17.72 -12.37
C LYS A 61 16.39 -18.24 -11.50
N SER A 62 16.63 -18.37 -10.19
CA SER A 62 15.63 -18.80 -9.22
C SER A 62 15.06 -17.61 -8.48
N ILE A 63 13.79 -17.71 -8.10
CA ILE A 63 13.16 -16.78 -7.16
C ILE A 63 13.94 -16.76 -5.84
N MET A 64 14.47 -17.90 -5.40
CA MET A 64 15.25 -17.95 -4.17
C MET A 64 16.58 -17.20 -4.32
N ASP A 65 17.32 -17.44 -5.41
CA ASP A 65 18.61 -16.78 -5.65
C ASP A 65 18.45 -15.27 -5.79
N LEU A 66 17.43 -14.83 -6.53
CA LEU A 66 17.13 -13.41 -6.70
C LEU A 66 16.69 -12.78 -5.38
N ALA A 67 15.93 -13.50 -4.56
CA ALA A 67 15.50 -13.02 -3.25
C ALA A 67 16.71 -12.84 -2.30
N ASN A 68 17.63 -13.82 -2.29
CA ASN A 68 18.86 -13.74 -1.51
C ASN A 68 19.75 -12.58 -1.99
N ALA A 69 19.90 -12.40 -3.31
CA ALA A 69 20.68 -11.32 -3.88
C ALA A 69 20.08 -9.92 -3.62
N LEU A 70 18.75 -9.82 -3.49
CA LEU A 70 18.05 -8.57 -3.17
C LEU A 70 17.82 -8.36 -1.66
N GLY A 71 18.17 -9.33 -0.81
CA GLY A 71 17.89 -9.28 0.63
C GLY A 71 16.39 -9.29 0.97
N MET A 72 15.56 -9.93 0.14
CA MET A 72 14.11 -10.04 0.35
C MET A 72 13.69 -11.48 0.65
N SER A 73 12.48 -11.66 1.20
CA SER A 73 11.92 -13.00 1.33
C SER A 73 11.47 -13.55 -0.03
N LYS A 74 11.61 -14.88 -0.21
CA LYS A 74 11.09 -15.60 -1.38
C LYS A 74 9.62 -15.26 -1.68
N SER A 75 8.78 -15.23 -0.64
CA SER A 75 7.34 -14.96 -0.77
C SER A 75 7.06 -13.55 -1.28
N SER A 76 7.83 -12.56 -0.81
CA SER A 76 7.72 -11.18 -1.29
C SER A 76 8.07 -11.09 -2.76
N LEU A 77 9.19 -11.69 -3.17
CA LEU A 77 9.61 -11.67 -4.57
C LEU A 77 8.65 -12.45 -5.49
N HIS A 78 8.15 -13.61 -5.04
CA HIS A 78 7.15 -14.37 -5.79
C HIS A 78 5.88 -13.55 -6.06
N ARG A 79 5.41 -12.79 -5.05
CA ARG A 79 4.26 -11.90 -5.23
C ARG A 79 4.55 -10.81 -6.28
N ARG A 80 5.75 -10.23 -6.29
CA ARG A 80 6.17 -9.23 -7.29
C ARG A 80 6.19 -9.76 -8.71
N ILE A 81 6.63 -11.00 -8.89
CA ILE A 81 6.58 -11.68 -10.19
C ILE A 81 5.14 -11.90 -10.64
N LYS A 82 4.25 -12.35 -9.73
CA LYS A 82 2.82 -12.55 -10.03
C LYS A 82 2.10 -11.24 -10.38
N GLU A 83 2.50 -10.14 -9.76
CA GLU A 83 1.97 -8.79 -10.02
C GLU A 83 2.50 -8.18 -11.33
N GLY A 84 3.51 -8.79 -11.98
CA GLY A 84 4.10 -8.30 -13.22
C GLY A 84 5.18 -7.22 -13.05
N SER A 85 5.53 -6.85 -11.82
CA SER A 85 6.57 -5.85 -11.55
C SER A 85 7.98 -6.35 -11.90
N LEU A 86 8.17 -7.67 -11.98
CA LEU A 86 9.44 -8.31 -12.32
C LEU A 86 9.21 -9.43 -13.32
N ARG A 87 10.03 -9.46 -14.38
CA ARG A 87 9.97 -10.52 -15.38
C ARG A 87 10.69 -11.78 -14.85
N ARG A 88 10.05 -12.93 -15.01
CA ARG A 88 10.70 -14.22 -14.75
C ARG A 88 11.72 -14.51 -15.86
N HIS A 89 12.95 -14.85 -15.46
CA HIS A 89 13.96 -15.38 -16.38
C HIS A 89 13.95 -16.91 -16.29
N SER A 90 13.54 -17.59 -17.36
CA SER A 90 13.74 -19.04 -17.51
C SER A 90 15.08 -19.29 -18.23
N ASN A 91 15.80 -20.34 -17.83
CA ASN A 91 16.93 -20.81 -18.64
C ASN A 91 16.35 -21.55 -19.85
N ALA A 92 16.73 -21.18 -21.07
CA ALA A 92 16.29 -21.87 -22.29
C ALA A 92 16.69 -23.35 -22.35
N ILE A 93 17.70 -23.76 -21.56
CA ILE A 93 18.29 -25.10 -21.58
C ILE A 93 17.43 -26.13 -20.82
N LYS A 94 16.58 -25.71 -19.89
CA LYS A 94 15.67 -26.62 -19.17
C LYS A 94 14.22 -26.12 -19.28
N PRO A 95 13.33 -26.84 -19.98
CA PRO A 95 11.90 -26.54 -19.96
C PRO A 95 11.33 -26.65 -18.55
#